data_AF-A0A9D5Z551-F1
#
_entry.id   AF-A0A9D5Z551-F1
#
_cell.length_a   1.000
_cell.length_b   1.000
_cell.length_c   1.000
_cell.angle_alpha   90.00
_cell.angle_beta   90.00
_cell.angle_gamma   90.00
#
_symmetry.space_group_name_H-M   'P 1'
#
loop_
_entity.id
_entity.type
_entity.pdbx_description
1 polymer ?
#
loop_
_entity_poly.entity_id
_entity_poly.type
_entity_poly.pdbx_seq_one_letter_code
_entity_poly.pdbx_strand_id
1 'polypeptide(L)' 'RVGGFDVWQTSLKNPEFHSFVNSCGGLGIKVEKVKDLKPALAKALKHKGFSLVEVMTDAELI' A
#
# COMPACT_ATOMS: atom_id res chain seq x y z
N ARG A 1 -16.96 -21.98 11.89
CA ARG A 1 -18.04 -21.82 10.89
C ARG A 1 -18.18 -20.32 10.63
N VAL A 2 -17.72 -19.85 9.46
CA VAL A 2 -17.89 -18.46 9.02
C VAL A 2 -19.36 -18.29 8.62
N GLY A 3 -20.07 -17.37 9.25
CA GLY A 3 -21.48 -17.10 8.95
C GLY A 3 -21.60 -16.56 7.53
N GLY A 4 -22.28 -17.30 6.65
CA GLY A 4 -22.56 -16.90 5.27
C GLY A 4 -23.59 -15.77 5.21
N PHE A 5 -23.20 -14.59 5.65
CA PHE A 5 -23.94 -13.35 5.41
C PHE A 5 -23.44 -12.73 4.10
N ASP A 6 -24.36 -12.18 3.31
CA ASP A 6 -23.98 -11.39 2.13
C ASP A 6 -23.10 -10.21 2.55
N VAL A 7 -21.94 -10.11 1.93
CA VAL A 7 -20.96 -9.04 2.15
C VAL A 7 -21.52 -7.76 1.51
N TRP A 8 -22.31 -7.01 2.28
CA TRP A 8 -22.86 -5.74 1.82
C TRP A 8 -21.81 -4.63 1.96
N GLN A 9 -21.43 -4.03 0.83
CA GLN A 9 -20.65 -2.78 0.75
C GLN A 9 -19.19 -2.73 1.25
N THR A 10 -18.49 -3.84 1.43
CA THR A 10 -17.04 -3.81 1.75
C THR A 10 -16.14 -3.89 0.52
N SER A 11 -16.64 -3.61 -0.69
CA SER A 11 -15.80 -3.64 -1.89
C SER A 11 -14.82 -2.47 -1.86
N LEU A 12 -13.55 -2.79 -1.61
CA LEU A 12 -12.44 -1.86 -1.68
C LEU A 12 -11.83 -1.94 -3.07
N LYS A 13 -11.89 -0.84 -3.83
CA LYS A 13 -10.94 -0.67 -4.94
C LYS A 13 -9.58 -0.35 -4.32
N ASN A 14 -8.54 -1.03 -4.81
CA ASN A 14 -7.17 -0.69 -4.47
C ASN A 14 -6.59 0.22 -5.58
N PRO A 15 -6.75 1.55 -5.49
CA PRO A 15 -6.11 2.47 -6.42
C PRO A 15 -4.60 2.50 -6.18
N GLU A 16 -3.85 2.97 -7.18
CA GLU A 16 -2.40 3.17 -7.03
C GLU A 16 -2.11 4.41 -6.15
N PHE A 17 -2.11 4.23 -4.83
CA PHE A 17 -1.90 5.31 -3.84
C PHE A 17 -0.55 5.99 -4.01
N HIS A 18 0.49 5.21 -4.33
CA HIS A 18 1.82 5.73 -4.59
C HIS A 18 1.80 6.73 -5.77
N SER A 19 0.97 6.51 -6.79
CA SER A 19 0.85 7.39 -7.95
C SER A 19 0.17 8.71 -7.59
N PHE A 20 -0.83 8.67 -6.72
CA PHE A 20 -1.45 9.88 -6.17
C PHE A 20 -0.41 10.73 -5.42
N VAL A 21 0.38 10.13 -4.52
CA VAL A 21 1.42 10.85 -3.77
C VAL A 21 2.46 11.49 -4.70
N ASN A 22 2.87 10.78 -5.75
CA ASN A 22 3.77 11.34 -6.76
C ASN A 22 3.15 12.55 -7.49
N SER A 23 1.86 12.52 -7.81
CA SER A 23 1.16 13.65 -8.43
C SER A 23 1.07 14.88 -7.53
N CYS A 24 1.06 14.68 -6.21
CA CYS A 24 1.08 15.76 -5.22
C CYS A 24 2.50 16.30 -4.92
N GLY A 25 3.53 15.80 -5.61
CA GLY A 25 4.93 16.21 -5.41
C GLY A 25 5.64 15.53 -4.23
N GLY A 26 5.03 14.50 -3.63
CA GLY A 26 5.67 13.67 -2.61
C GLY A 26 6.37 12.44 -3.20
N LEU A 27 6.96 11.63 -2.33
CA LEU A 27 7.57 10.35 -2.72
C LEU A 27 6.61 9.17 -2.45
N GLY A 28 6.01 8.63 -3.51
CA GLY A 28 5.24 7.39 -3.46
C GLY A 28 6.07 6.18 -3.91
N ILE A 29 6.12 5.14 -3.08
CA ILE A 29 6.82 3.88 -3.36
C ILE A 29 5.84 2.70 -3.24
N LYS A 30 5.76 1.85 -4.26
CA LYS A 30 5.03 0.58 -4.23
C LYS A 30 5.98 -0.57 -3.90
N VAL A 31 5.57 -1.46 -3.00
CA VAL A 31 6.31 -2.65 -2.56
C VAL A 31 5.44 -3.88 -2.79
N GLU A 32 5.92 -4.77 -3.67
CA GLU A 32 5.22 -6.03 -3.99
C GLU A 32 5.92 -7.26 -3.42
N LYS A 33 7.19 -7.12 -3.01
CA LYS A 33 8.00 -8.23 -2.50
C LYS A 33 8.61 -7.87 -1.16
N VAL A 34 8.63 -8.82 -0.23
CA VAL A 34 9.17 -8.64 1.14
C VAL A 34 10.60 -8.09 1.13
N LYS A 35 11.44 -8.55 0.20
CA LYS A 35 12.84 -8.09 0.06
C LYS A 35 12.97 -6.59 -0.22
N ASP A 36 11.94 -5.98 -0.81
CA ASP A 36 11.95 -4.57 -1.22
C ASP A 36 11.41 -3.65 -0.12
N LEU A 37 10.81 -4.21 0.95
CA LEU A 37 10.23 -3.43 2.05
C LEU A 37 11.28 -2.62 2.82
N LYS A 38 12.36 -3.28 3.27
CA LYS A 38 13.43 -2.62 4.02
C LYS A 38 14.10 -1.48 3.24
N PRO A 39 14.53 -1.67 1.97
CA PRO A 39 15.09 -0.56 1.19
C PRO A 39 14.06 0.54 0.89
N ALA A 40 12.78 0.20 0.67
CA ALA A 40 11.72 1.19 0.47
C ALA A 40 11.52 2.09 1.70
N LEU A 41 11.44 1.50 2.89
CA LEU A 41 11.34 2.25 4.15
C LEU A 41 12.56 3.14 4.38
N ALA A 42 13.77 2.62 4.13
CA ALA A 42 14.99 3.41 4.25
C ALA A 42 15.01 4.61 3.29
N LYS A 43 14.48 4.45 2.07
CA LYS A 43 14.35 5.54 1.08
C LYS A 43 13.31 6.57 1.51
N ALA A 44 12.14 6.13 1.98
CA ALA A 44 11.06 6.97 2.45
C ALA A 44 11.50 7.85 3.63
N LEU A 45 12.16 7.27 4.63
CA LEU A 45 12.65 7.99 5.81
C LEU A 45 13.75 9.02 5.51
N LYS A 46 14.53 8.82 4.44
CA LYS A 46 15.57 9.78 4.00
C LYS A 46 15.01 10.92 3.15
N HIS A 47 13.78 10.80 2.66
CA HIS A 47 13.18 11.80 1.79
C HIS A 47 12.85 13.07 2.60
N LYS A 48 13.33 14.22 2.11
CA LYS A 48 13.02 15.52 2.69
C LYS A 48 11.68 16.01 2.15
N GLY A 49 10.60 15.54 2.76
CA GLY A 49 9.22 15.79 2.34
C GLY A 49 8.30 14.69 2.83
N PHE A 50 7.01 14.77 2.48
CA PHE A 50 6.09 13.68 2.78
C PHE A 50 6.34 12.49 1.84
N SER A 51 6.24 11.28 2.38
CA SER A 51 6.43 10.04 1.64
C SER A 51 5.37 9.02 2.02
N LEU A 52 5.08 8.10 1.10
CA LEU A 52 4.16 6.98 1.27
C LEU A 52 4.80 5.71 0.74
N VAL A 53 4.68 4.64 1.52
CA VAL A 53 5.06 3.28 1.11
C VAL A 53 3.80 2.44 1.05
N GLU A 54 3.37 2.12 -0.16
CA GLU A 54 2.24 1.23 -0.45
C GLU A 54 2.75 -0.21 -0.44
N VAL A 55 2.32 -0.99 0.54
CA VAL A 55 2.72 -2.40 0.69
C VAL A 55 1.59 -3.28 0.20
N MET A 56 1.81 -3.94 -0.93
CA MET A 56 0.85 -4.90 -1.47
C MET A 56 0.83 -6.15 -0.58
N THR A 57 -0.36 -6.49 -0.11
CA THR A 57 -0.59 -7.68 0.71
C THR A 57 -1.72 -8.48 0.09
N ASP A 58 -1.65 -9.80 0.27
CA ASP A 58 -2.73 -10.69 -0.11
C ASP A 58 -3.79 -10.64 1.00
N ALA A 59 -5.01 -10.23 0.64
CA ALA A 59 -6.12 -10.08 1.58
C ALA A 59 -6.69 -11.42 2.05
N GLU A 60 -6.38 -12.52 1.35
CA GLU A 60 -6.86 -13.87 1.65
C GLU A 60 -5.83 -14.71 2.43
N LEU A 61 -4.63 -14.17 2.69
CA LEU A 61 -3.60 -14.88 3.44
C LEU A 61 -3.97 -14.96 4.93
N ILE A 62 -4.33 -16.17 5.39
CA ILE A 62 -4.68 -16.51 6.78
C ILE A 62 -3.43 -16.84 7.59
#